data_AF-A0AAF0QLK4-F1
#
_entry.id   AF-A0AAF0QLK4-F1
#
_cell.length_a   1.000
_cell.length_b   1.000
_cell.length_c   1.000
_cell.angle_alpha   90.00
_cell.angle_beta   90.00
_cell.angle_gamma   90.00
#
_symmetry.space_group_name_H-M   'P 1'
#
loop_
_entity.id
_entity.type
_entity.pdbx_description
1 polymer ?
#
loop_
_entity_poly.entity_id
_entity_poly.type
_entity_poly.pdbx_seq_one_letter_code
_entity_poly.pdbx_strand_id
1 'polypeptide(L)'
;MTKVIEGIWEVPWSVVKEVEAINKMRKNVPIQLKHTLREGNTRADFFANLVVNFAGTYLVENFQELPNEAKIILNMDMSSMPNFRIIQQPNS
;
A
#
# COMPACT_ATOMS: atom_id res chain seq x y z
N MET A 1 -8.87 -2.51 9.35
CA MET A 1 -7.59 -2.40 10.08
C MET A 1 -7.48 -1.15 10.94
N THR A 2 -7.71 0.06 10.42
CA THR A 2 -7.57 1.30 11.24
C THR A 2 -8.32 1.23 12.57
N LYS A 3 -9.61 0.86 12.57
CA LYS A 3 -10.43 0.69 13.78
C LYS A 3 -9.91 -0.37 14.76
N VAL A 4 -9.24 -1.42 14.26
CA VAL A 4 -8.63 -2.46 15.10
C VAL A 4 -7.36 -1.92 15.76
N ILE A 5 -6.52 -1.22 15.01
CA ILE A 5 -5.27 -0.63 15.51
C ILE A 5 -5.56 0.53 16.48
N GLU A 6 -6.68 1.24 16.32
CA GLU A 6 -7.16 2.27 17.23
C GLU A 6 -7.84 1.71 18.50
N GLY A 7 -8.02 0.39 18.58
CA GLY A 7 -8.66 -0.27 19.72
C GLY A 7 -10.19 -0.10 19.77
N ILE A 8 -10.81 0.39 18.69
CA ILE A 8 -12.27 0.51 18.57
C ILE A 8 -12.90 -0.88 18.38
N TRP A 9 -12.23 -1.76 17.63
CA TRP A 9 -12.66 -3.13 17.37
C TRP A 9 -11.73 -4.13 18.02
N GLU A 10 -12.28 -5.26 18.46
CA GLU A 10 -11.48 -6.39 18.94
C GLU A 10 -10.54 -6.90 17.84
N VAL A 11 -9.36 -7.33 18.26
CA VAL A 11 -8.32 -7.83 17.35
C VAL A 11 -8.63 -9.30 17.01
N PRO A 12 -8.87 -9.63 15.73
CA PRO A 12 -9.03 -11.03 15.34
C PRO A 12 -7.75 -11.82 15.65
N TRP A 13 -7.90 -13.04 16.16
CA TRP A 13 -6.77 -13.90 16.56
C TRP A 13 -5.72 -14.09 15.45
N SER A 14 -6.16 -14.09 14.19
CA SER A 14 -5.31 -14.31 13.02
C SER A 14 -4.33 -13.18 12.71
N VAL A 15 -4.53 -11.98 13.29
CA VAL A 15 -3.71 -10.79 13.01
C VAL A 15 -3.13 -10.12 14.27
N VAL A 16 -3.17 -10.83 15.41
CA VAL A 16 -2.73 -10.28 16.71
C VAL A 16 -1.26 -9.86 16.66
N LYS A 17 -0.39 -10.68 16.08
CA LYS A 17 1.06 -10.43 16.03
C LYS A 17 1.37 -9.17 15.21
N GLU A 18 0.66 -8.99 14.10
CA GLU A 18 0.78 -7.83 13.21
C GLU A 18 0.33 -6.55 13.92
N VAL A 19 -0.80 -6.61 14.64
CA VAL A 19 -1.31 -5.47 15.41
C VAL A 19 -0.35 -5.09 16.54
N GLU A 20 0.22 -6.05 17.25
CA GLU A 20 1.23 -5.82 18.29
C GLU A 20 2.50 -5.17 17.72
N ALA A 21 2.99 -5.66 16.58
CA ALA A 21 4.16 -5.09 15.90
C ALA A 21 3.92 -3.64 15.48
N ILE A 22 2.75 -3.36 14.88
CA ILE A 22 2.35 -1.99 14.52
C ILE A 22 2.32 -1.10 15.76
N ASN A 23 1.68 -1.55 16.84
CA ASN A 23 1.58 -0.78 18.08
C ASN A 23 2.95 -0.52 18.71
N LYS A 24 3.89 -1.47 18.64
CA LYS A 24 5.28 -1.26 19.08
C LYS A 24 5.99 -0.18 18.27
N MET A 25 5.80 -0.16 16.95
CA MET A 25 6.38 0.88 16.09
C MET A 25 5.79 2.27 16.39
N ARG A 26 4.47 2.34 16.62
CA ARG A 26 3.76 3.59 16.97
C ARG A 26 4.18 4.19 18.31
N LYS A 27 4.72 3.40 19.24
CA LYS A 27 5.26 3.92 20.51
C LYS A 27 6.53 4.74 20.30
N ASN A 28 7.31 4.43 19.27
CA ASN A 28 8.61 5.06 19.03
C ASN A 28 8.53 6.22 18.04
N VAL A 29 7.49 6.27 17.20
CA VAL A 29 7.34 7.27 16.14
C VAL A 29 5.88 7.74 16.09
N PRO A 30 5.60 9.06 16.04
CA PRO A 30 4.24 9.55 15.81
C PRO A 30 3.78 9.15 14.41
N ILE A 31 2.88 8.16 14.33
CA ILE A 31 2.33 7.65 13.07
C ILE A 31 0.85 8.02 12.99
N GLN A 32 0.47 8.63 11.87
CA GLN A 32 -0.93 8.84 11.51
C GLN A 32 -1.43 7.66 10.67
N LEU A 33 -2.52 7.02 11.12
CA LEU A 33 -3.23 6.00 10.35
C LEU A 33 -4.39 6.65 9.61
N LYS A 34 -4.43 6.48 8.29
CA LYS A 34 -5.52 6.97 7.45
C LYS A 34 -6.06 5.83 6.59
N HIS A 35 -7.38 5.66 6.60
CA HIS A 35 -8.02 4.77 5.64
C HIS A 35 -8.04 5.43 4.26
N THR A 36 -7.68 4.68 3.23
CA THR A 36 -7.70 5.14 1.83
C THR A 36 -8.39 4.11 0.95
N LEU A 37 -8.93 4.58 -0.18
CA LEU A 37 -9.50 3.71 -1.22
C LEU A 37 -8.40 2.89 -1.89
N ARG A 38 -8.74 1.72 -2.44
CA ARG A 38 -7.78 0.81 -3.08
C ARG A 38 -7.01 1.49 -4.21
N GLU A 39 -7.68 2.28 -5.03
CA GLU A 39 -7.10 3.05 -6.15
C GLU A 39 -6.09 4.12 -5.68
N GLY A 40 -6.24 4.59 -4.43
CA GLY A 40 -5.30 5.49 -3.77
C GLY A 40 -4.14 4.77 -3.10
N ASN A 41 -4.07 3.44 -3.18
CA ASN A 41 -3.03 2.61 -2.58
C ASN A 41 -2.38 1.65 -3.61
N THR A 42 -2.44 2.01 -4.89
CA THR A 42 -1.97 1.18 -6.02
C THR A 42 -0.52 0.73 -5.87
N ARG A 43 0.36 1.53 -5.24
CA ARG A 43 1.76 1.13 -4.96
C ARG A 43 1.83 -0.10 -4.06
N ALA A 44 1.22 -0.02 -2.88
CA ALA A 44 1.26 -1.12 -1.92
C ALA A 44 0.55 -2.36 -2.50
N ASP A 45 -0.55 -2.17 -3.22
CA ASP A 45 -1.27 -3.26 -3.88
C ASP A 45 -0.40 -3.94 -4.94
N PHE A 46 0.27 -3.17 -5.80
CA PHE A 46 1.17 -3.72 -6.82
C PHE A 46 2.29 -4.56 -6.21
N PHE A 47 3.00 -4.04 -5.20
CA PHE A 47 4.11 -4.78 -4.59
C PHE A 47 3.63 -6.03 -3.83
N ALA A 48 2.50 -5.95 -3.13
CA ALA A 48 1.91 -7.11 -2.48
C ALA A 48 1.56 -8.20 -3.52
N ASN A 49 0.92 -7.81 -4.62
CA ASN A 49 0.56 -8.74 -5.70
C ASN A 49 1.79 -9.30 -6.42
N LEU A 50 2.85 -8.51 -6.60
CA LEU A 50 4.10 -8.98 -7.21
C LEU A 50 4.72 -10.13 -6.41
N VAL A 51 4.80 -9.99 -5.09
CA VAL A 51 5.34 -11.02 -4.18
C VAL A 51 4.42 -12.25 -4.13
N VAL A 52 3.11 -12.05 -4.03
CA VAL A 52 2.13 -13.15 -4.01
C VAL A 52 2.16 -13.96 -5.30
N ASN A 53 2.20 -13.29 -6.46
CA ASN A 53 2.23 -13.94 -7.76
C ASN A 53 3.54 -14.68 -8.03
N PHE A 54 4.67 -14.16 -7.53
CA PHE A 54 5.98 -14.81 -7.66
C PHE A 54 6.13 -16.00 -6.68
N ALA A 55 5.29 -16.09 -5.65
CA ALA A 55 5.35 -17.11 -4.60
C ALA A 55 6.74 -17.22 -3.93
N GLY A 56 7.40 -16.09 -3.73
CA GLY A 56 8.77 -16.04 -3.20
C GLY A 56 9.21 -14.64 -2.80
N THR A 57 10.45 -14.52 -2.32
CA THR A 57 11.03 -13.22 -1.97
C THR A 57 11.53 -12.51 -3.22
N TYR A 58 10.97 -11.35 -3.52
CA TYR A 58 11.47 -10.48 -4.59
C TYR A 58 12.48 -9.49 -4.00
N LEU A 59 13.78 -9.80 -4.13
CA LEU A 59 14.86 -8.92 -3.68
C LEU A 59 15.30 -8.03 -4.83
N VAL A 60 15.35 -6.72 -4.56
CA VAL A 60 15.74 -5.69 -5.54
C VAL A 60 16.78 -4.84 -4.85
N GLU A 61 17.99 -4.80 -5.40
CA GLU A 61 19.07 -3.97 -4.88
C GLU A 61 19.10 -2.61 -5.58
N ASN A 62 18.63 -2.56 -6.84
CA ASN A 62 18.62 -1.35 -7.64
C ASN A 62 17.27 -1.06 -8.28
N PHE A 63 16.90 0.23 -8.40
CA PHE A 63 15.67 0.65 -9.09
C PHE A 63 15.60 0.13 -10.54
N GLN A 64 16.74 -0.08 -11.19
CA GLN A 64 16.80 -0.61 -12.56
C GLN A 64 16.36 -2.08 -12.68
N GLU A 65 16.43 -2.85 -11.59
CA GLU A 65 16.02 -4.26 -11.55
C GLU A 65 14.49 -4.42 -11.37
N LEU A 66 13.78 -3.32 -11.09
CA LEU A 66 12.33 -3.35 -11.00
C LEU A 66 11.68 -3.57 -12.37
N PRO A 67 10.57 -4.32 -12.43
CA PRO A 67 9.75 -4.40 -13.63
C PRO A 67 9.32 -3.00 -14.08
N ASN A 68 9.15 -2.80 -15.40
CA ASN A 68 8.77 -1.49 -15.94
C ASN A 68 7.45 -0.97 -15.34
N GLU A 69 6.50 -1.85 -15.07
CA GLU A 69 5.23 -1.51 -14.41
C GLU A 69 5.46 -0.92 -13.01
N ALA A 70 6.35 -1.53 -12.22
CA ALA A 70 6.72 -1.04 -10.89
C ALA A 70 7.37 0.36 -10.95
N LYS A 71 8.28 0.56 -11.91
CA LYS A 71 8.96 1.84 -12.14
C LYS A 71 7.97 2.95 -12.50
N ILE A 72 7.00 2.65 -13.37
CA ILE A 72 5.96 3.59 -13.78
C ILE A 72 5.11 4.00 -12.58
N ILE A 73 4.65 3.05 -11.77
CA ILE A 73 3.83 3.34 -10.59
C ILE A 73 4.61 4.18 -9.56
N LEU A 74 5.89 3.86 -9.33
CA LEU A 74 6.75 4.65 -8.43
C LEU A 74 6.93 6.09 -8.95
N ASN A 75 7.16 6.27 -10.24
CA ASN A 75 7.34 7.59 -10.85
C ASN A 75 6.05 8.42 -10.85
N MET A 76 4.90 7.83 -11.20
CA MET A 76 3.61 8.51 -11.17
C MET A 76 3.31 9.09 -9.78
N ASP A 77 3.59 8.31 -8.74
CA ASP A 77 3.28 8.72 -7.38
C ASP A 77 4.33 9.70 -6.81
N MET A 78 5.61 9.60 -7.19
CA MET A 78 6.58 10.68 -6.94
C MET A 78 6.17 12.00 -7.60
N SER A 79 5.57 11.95 -8.78
CA SER A 79 5.05 13.13 -9.47
C SER A 79 3.72 13.65 -8.91
N SER A 80 3.15 13.01 -7.87
CA SER A 80 1.83 13.32 -7.30
C SER A 80 0.71 13.36 -8.34
N MET A 81 0.87 12.63 -9.45
CA MET A 81 -0.14 12.56 -10.50
C MET A 81 -1.28 11.62 -10.05
N PRO A 82 -2.54 12.08 -10.05
CA PRO A 82 -3.67 11.22 -9.69
C PRO A 82 -3.78 10.05 -10.68
N ASN A 83 -4.00 8.84 -10.18
CA ASN A 83 -4.26 7.64 -11.01
C ASN A 83 -5.63 7.67 -11.73
N PHE A 84 -6.37 8.77 -11.65
CA PHE A 84 -7.66 8.92 -12.34
C PHE A 84 -7.44 9.35 -13.79
N ARG A 85 -7.70 8.45 -14.74
CA ARG A 85 -8.00 8.87 -16.12
C ARG A 85 -9.39 9.51 -16.14
N ILE A 86 -9.46 10.84 -16.32
CA ILE A 86 -10.70 11.51 -16.70
C ILE A 86 -11.00 11.12 -18.14
N ILE A 87 -11.97 10.23 -18.34
CA ILE A 87 -12.55 10.00 -19.67
C ILE A 87 -13.68 11.01 -19.82
N GLN A 88 -13.46 12.07 -20.61
CA GLN A 88 -14.56 12.94 -21.00
C GLN A 88 -15.47 12.15 -21.94
N GLN A 89 -16.71 11.89 -21.53
CA GLN A 89 -17.73 11.40 -22.44
C GLN A 89 -18.03 12.51 -23.47
N PRO A 90 -18.10 12.22 -24.77
CA PRO A 90 -18.52 13.21 -25.75
C PRO A 90 -19.98 13.59 -25.46
N ASN A 91 -20.21 14.89 -25.32
CA ASN A 91 -21.54 15.46 -25.13
C ASN A 91 -22.45 15.02 -26.30
N SER A 92 -23.59 14.41 -25.95
CA SER A 92 -24.65 14.02 -26.89
C SER A 92 -25.43 15.23 -27.41
#